data_AF-A0A1A9W095-F1
#
_entry.id   AF-A0A1A9W095-F1
#
_cell.length_a   1.000
_cell.length_b   1.000
_cell.length_c   1.000
_cell.angle_alpha   90.00
_cell.angle_beta   90.00
_cell.angle_gamma   90.00
#
_symmetry.space_group_name_H-M   'P 1'
#
loop_
_entity.id
_entity.type
_entity.pdbx_description
1 polymer ?
#
loop_
_entity_poly.entity_id
_entity_poly.type
_entity_poly.pdbx_seq_one_letter_code
_entity_poly.pdbx_strand_id
1 'polypeptide(L)'
;MTAKLIENHNLRYKQFMVSYNGFYTPCHAHDLLRITCWQQFSPIISNKTMFFKPSKIIYILSLSYLIICVKLISSIKIANILALERFEYNGNVTECTAIIIGNNVLLGNSLDIDTLADSSSVQYHLTSRAEHRKHVRIKKSVRYIGNSEEADISMMLVVTKRNLELDEENVAAIEIATKSFALNAVDCSVIVEDRLEVVKPLELNKCKEKLSKLKKGLLCLHYSHFAVNGFALICNDELVGLNHSTKTVVPNNPVTYIDIYEHRRWLKQNIEEHRLIFKSTSKGFPHEANPKMAVGESIDQELLSSSCVKAKPLMAWRRILTEYLSNLAGIAAVNGSYNKMGSQRTPKQVFVCLSSARRRKG
;
A
#
# COMPACT_ATOMS: atom_id res chain seq x y z
N MET A 1 9.25 24.34 16.66
CA MET A 1 8.96 23.01 17.24
C MET A 1 9.66 21.98 16.37
N THR A 2 10.48 21.12 16.95
CA THR A 2 11.27 20.13 16.21
C THR A 2 10.98 18.74 16.76
N ALA A 3 10.66 17.80 15.89
CA ALA A 3 10.53 16.39 16.26
C ALA A 3 11.87 15.71 15.95
N LYS A 4 12.43 14.99 16.91
CA LYS A 4 13.67 14.24 16.74
C LYS A 4 13.45 12.82 17.25
N LEU A 5 13.83 11.85 16.44
CA LEU A 5 13.91 10.46 16.89
C LEU A 5 15.15 10.34 17.77
N ILE A 6 14.96 10.00 19.03
CA ILE A 6 16.08 9.79 19.97
C ILE A 6 16.10 8.30 20.29
N GLU A 7 17.20 7.63 19.90
CA GLU A 7 17.45 6.25 20.30
C GLU A 7 18.09 6.26 21.69
N ASN A 8 17.40 5.65 22.65
CA ASN A 8 17.89 5.50 24.01
C ASN A 8 18.55 4.12 24.13
N HIS A 9 19.88 4.07 24.19
CA HIS A 9 20.63 2.81 24.17
C HIS A 9 20.38 1.88 25.38
N ASN A 10 19.73 2.36 26.43
CA ASN A 10 19.38 1.54 27.61
C ASN A 10 17.98 0.91 27.55
N LEU A 11 17.13 1.29 26.60
CA LEU A 11 15.78 0.74 26.44
C LEU A 11 15.58 0.36 24.97
N ARG A 12 15.30 -0.91 24.66
CA ARG A 12 15.11 -1.42 23.27
C ARG A 12 13.85 -0.89 22.55
N TYR A 13 13.45 0.36 22.79
CA TYR A 13 12.32 1.00 22.13
C TYR A 13 12.71 2.40 21.64
N LYS A 14 12.37 2.69 20.38
CA LYS A 14 12.54 4.03 19.80
C LYS A 14 11.38 4.92 20.27
N GLN A 15 11.69 6.08 20.85
CA GLN A 15 10.67 7.01 21.35
C GLN A 15 10.78 8.34 20.60
N PHE A 16 9.64 8.84 20.11
CA PHE A 16 9.57 10.13 19.45
C PHE A 16 9.45 11.23 20.50
N MET A 17 10.37 12.19 20.44
CA MET A 17 10.38 13.35 21.32
C MET A 17 10.07 14.61 20.49
N VAL A 18 9.13 15.40 20.98
CA VAL A 18 8.80 16.70 20.40
C VAL A 18 9.34 17.81 21.31
N SER A 19 10.09 18.75 20.73
CA SER A 19 10.67 19.89 21.44
C SER A 19 9.89 21.18 21.16
N TYR A 20 9.47 21.86 22.23
CA TYR A 20 8.92 23.22 22.18
C TYR A 20 9.52 24.06 23.31
N ASN A 21 10.12 25.20 22.96
CA ASN A 21 10.79 26.12 23.90
C ASN A 21 11.77 25.42 24.88
N GLY A 22 12.51 24.42 24.41
CA GLY A 22 13.52 23.71 25.21
C GLY A 22 12.99 22.56 26.08
N PHE A 23 11.66 22.33 26.10
CA PHE A 23 11.06 21.19 26.80
C PHE A 23 10.81 20.03 25.84
N TYR A 24 11.19 18.82 26.25
CA TYR A 24 10.96 17.58 25.52
C TYR A 24 9.82 16.80 26.16
N THR A 25 8.85 16.41 25.34
CA THR A 25 7.75 15.52 25.78
C THR A 25 7.73 14.26 24.92
N PRO A 26 7.61 13.08 25.55
CA PRO A 26 7.42 11.83 24.83
C PRO A 26 6.01 11.80 24.23
N CYS A 27 5.90 11.45 22.95
CA CYS A 27 4.61 11.32 22.28
C CYS A 27 4.41 9.90 21.77
N HIS A 28 3.20 9.36 21.92
CA HIS A 28 2.83 8.13 21.24
C HIS A 28 2.56 8.41 19.75
N ALA A 29 2.71 7.40 18.88
CA ALA A 29 2.54 7.55 17.43
C ALA A 29 1.15 8.12 17.03
N HIS A 30 0.12 7.83 17.83
CA HIS A 30 -1.23 8.37 17.64
C HIS A 30 -1.31 9.89 17.91
N ASP A 31 -0.46 10.44 18.77
CA ASP A 31 -0.40 11.87 19.06
C ASP A 31 0.38 12.65 17.99
N LEU A 32 1.34 12.01 17.31
CA LEU A 32 2.04 12.59 16.16
C LEU A 32 1.10 12.91 15.00
N LEU A 33 0.10 12.06 14.74
CA LEU A 33 -0.95 12.31 13.74
C LEU A 33 -1.81 13.52 14.10
N ARG A 34 -2.08 13.75 15.39
CA ARG A 34 -2.80 14.95 15.86
C ARG A 34 -1.93 16.20 15.75
N ILE A 35 -0.64 16.10 16.04
CA ILE A 35 0.30 17.24 16.00
C ILE A 35 0.64 17.65 14.56
N THR A 36 0.81 16.71 13.64
CA THR A 36 1.03 17.03 12.20
C THR A 36 -0.22 17.64 11.59
N CYS A 37 -1.42 17.19 11.98
CA CYS A 37 -2.68 17.85 11.64
C CYS A 37 -2.81 19.26 12.24
N TRP A 38 -2.12 19.60 13.33
CA TRP A 38 -2.13 20.97 13.88
C TRP A 38 -1.08 21.87 13.22
N GLN A 39 0.12 21.34 12.93
CA GLN A 39 1.21 22.13 12.36
C GLN A 39 0.96 22.56 10.90
N GLN A 40 0.24 21.76 10.10
CA GLN A 40 -0.15 22.18 8.74
C GLN A 40 -1.12 23.37 8.72
N PHE A 41 -1.78 23.67 9.83
CA PHE A 41 -2.75 24.78 9.92
C PHE A 41 -2.23 25.99 10.70
N SER A 42 -1.02 25.92 11.28
CA SER A 42 -0.55 26.94 12.22
C SER A 42 0.09 28.22 11.62
N PRO A 43 0.53 28.33 10.35
CA PRO A 43 1.08 29.61 9.86
C PRO A 43 0.02 30.55 9.26
N ILE A 44 -1.24 30.13 9.11
CA ILE A 44 -2.29 30.99 8.48
C ILE A 44 -3.01 31.87 9.51
N ILE A 45 -2.82 31.63 10.82
CA ILE A 45 -3.47 32.39 11.89
C ILE A 45 -2.49 33.44 12.45
N SER A 46 -2.04 34.36 11.61
CA SER A 46 -1.39 35.58 12.06
C SER A 46 -2.12 36.80 11.48
N ASN A 47 -2.89 37.44 12.37
CA ASN A 47 -3.36 38.84 12.31
C ASN A 47 -4.34 39.31 11.24
N LYS A 48 -5.16 38.45 10.62
CA LYS A 48 -6.44 38.89 10.05
C LYS A 48 -7.57 37.94 10.45
N THR A 49 -8.51 38.43 11.25
CA THR A 49 -9.75 37.75 11.64
C THR A 49 -10.68 37.61 10.43
N MET A 50 -10.31 36.74 9.48
CA MET A 50 -11.27 36.21 8.52
C MET A 50 -12.15 35.21 9.27
N PHE A 51 -13.37 35.64 9.60
CA PHE A 51 -14.45 34.76 10.03
C PHE A 51 -14.78 33.78 8.89
N PHE A 52 -14.06 32.68 8.81
CA PHE A 52 -14.52 31.53 8.03
C PHE A 52 -15.77 31.00 8.72
N LYS A 53 -16.92 31.08 8.04
CA LYS A 53 -18.16 30.43 8.50
C LYS A 53 -17.82 28.96 8.82
N PRO A 54 -18.25 28.42 9.98
CA PRO A 54 -17.89 27.08 10.42
C PRO A 54 -18.18 25.98 9.39
N SER A 55 -19.14 26.20 8.49
CA SER A 55 -19.44 25.32 7.36
C SER A 55 -18.28 25.11 6.37
N LYS A 56 -17.42 26.13 6.15
CA LYS A 56 -16.28 26.01 5.23
C LYS A 56 -15.14 25.17 5.81
N ILE A 57 -14.92 25.25 7.12
CA ILE A 57 -13.86 24.48 7.81
C ILE A 57 -14.23 22.99 7.81
N ILE A 58 -15.49 22.65 8.12
CA ILE A 58 -15.98 21.28 8.09
C ILE A 58 -15.84 20.69 6.68
N TYR A 59 -16.15 21.46 5.64
CA TYR A 59 -15.99 21.02 4.26
C TYR A 59 -14.52 20.69 3.92
N ILE A 60 -13.58 21.57 4.26
CA ILE A 60 -12.14 21.34 4.00
C ILE A 60 -11.64 20.10 4.75
N LEU A 61 -12.02 19.91 6.01
CA LEU A 61 -11.63 18.74 6.81
C LEU A 61 -12.24 17.44 6.27
N SER A 62 -13.49 17.48 5.81
CA SER A 62 -14.12 16.31 5.19
C SER A 62 -13.45 15.92 3.87
N LEU A 63 -13.06 16.90 3.06
CA LEU A 63 -12.36 16.68 1.80
C LEU A 63 -10.94 16.13 2.01
N SER A 64 -10.20 16.67 2.99
CA SER A 64 -8.85 16.16 3.31
C SER A 64 -8.91 14.73 3.87
N TYR A 65 -9.90 14.42 4.71
CA TYR A 65 -10.12 13.06 5.20
C TYR A 65 -10.43 12.09 4.06
N LEU A 66 -11.30 12.48 3.12
CA LEU A 66 -11.62 11.66 1.95
C LEU A 66 -10.36 11.36 1.11
N ILE A 67 -9.52 12.36 0.87
CA ILE A 67 -8.25 12.20 0.13
C ILE A 67 -7.31 11.20 0.85
N ILE A 68 -7.22 11.29 2.19
CA ILE A 68 -6.39 10.37 2.99
C ILE A 68 -6.94 8.95 2.91
N CYS A 69 -8.25 8.75 3.04
CA CYS A 69 -8.89 7.45 2.94
C CYS A 69 -8.67 6.79 1.57
N VAL A 70 -8.82 7.56 0.48
CA VAL A 70 -8.58 7.04 -0.88
C VAL A 70 -7.14 6.59 -1.05
N LYS A 71 -6.15 7.39 -0.57
CA LYS A 71 -4.74 7.02 -0.62
C LYS A 71 -4.43 5.75 0.17
N LEU A 72 -4.98 5.61 1.37
CA LEU A 72 -4.79 4.41 2.20
C LEU A 72 -5.36 3.16 1.53
N ILE A 73 -6.56 3.25 0.95
CA ILE A 73 -7.18 2.13 0.23
C ILE A 73 -6.35 1.74 -0.99
N SER A 74 -5.80 2.71 -1.74
CA SER A 74 -4.93 2.39 -2.87
C SER A 74 -3.63 1.69 -2.45
N SER A 75 -2.99 2.14 -1.35
CA SER A 75 -1.76 1.52 -0.83
C SER A 75 -1.95 0.04 -0.47
N ILE A 76 -3.07 -0.30 0.16
CA ILE A 76 -3.37 -1.70 0.54
C ILE A 76 -3.50 -2.58 -0.71
N LYS A 77 -4.20 -2.11 -1.76
CA LYS A 77 -4.38 -2.89 -3.00
C LYS A 77 -3.05 -3.21 -3.70
N ILE A 78 -2.08 -2.30 -3.62
CA ILE A 78 -0.78 -2.47 -4.30
C ILE A 78 0.11 -3.45 -3.55
N ALA A 79 0.16 -3.36 -2.23
CA ALA A 79 0.93 -4.29 -1.41
C ALA A 79 0.53 -5.75 -1.69
N ASN A 80 -0.74 -5.98 -2.03
CA ASN A 80 -1.29 -7.30 -2.34
C ASN A 80 -0.80 -7.89 -3.67
N ILE A 81 -0.40 -7.07 -4.65
CA ILE A 81 0.08 -7.55 -5.96
C ILE A 81 1.60 -7.63 -6.04
N LEU A 82 2.31 -7.18 -5.00
CA LEU A 82 3.77 -7.17 -4.93
C LEU A 82 4.32 -8.39 -4.22
N ALA A 83 5.47 -8.85 -4.69
CA ALA A 83 6.29 -9.84 -4.03
C ALA A 83 7.76 -9.42 -4.05
N LEU A 84 8.53 -9.94 -3.10
CA LEU A 84 9.97 -9.79 -3.01
C LEU A 84 10.61 -11.15 -3.31
N GLU A 85 11.26 -11.25 -4.47
CA GLU A 85 12.08 -12.39 -4.85
C GLU A 85 13.40 -12.31 -4.12
N ARG A 86 13.84 -13.42 -3.54
CA ARG A 86 15.09 -13.54 -2.79
C ARG A 86 15.91 -14.67 -3.38
N PHE A 87 17.00 -14.31 -4.04
CA PHE A 87 17.96 -15.22 -4.63
C PHE A 87 19.19 -15.29 -3.73
N GLU A 88 19.64 -16.50 -3.40
CA GLU A 88 20.83 -16.71 -2.59
C GLU A 88 21.86 -17.46 -3.42
N TYR A 89 23.03 -16.87 -3.65
CA TYR A 89 24.11 -17.46 -4.43
C TYR A 89 25.46 -17.19 -3.77
N ASN A 90 26.22 -18.25 -3.47
CA ASN A 90 27.52 -18.17 -2.79
C ASN A 90 27.48 -17.33 -1.49
N GLY A 91 26.40 -17.44 -0.71
CA GLY A 91 26.20 -16.68 0.53
C GLY A 91 25.76 -15.22 0.33
N ASN A 92 25.71 -14.72 -0.90
CA ASN A 92 25.15 -13.42 -1.22
C ASN A 92 23.65 -13.53 -1.45
N VAL A 93 22.88 -12.65 -0.81
CA VAL A 93 21.44 -12.56 -0.97
C VAL A 93 21.12 -11.34 -1.83
N THR A 94 20.44 -11.57 -2.94
CA THR A 94 19.90 -10.52 -3.82
C THR A 94 18.39 -10.53 -3.71
N GLU A 95 17.81 -9.38 -3.37
CA GLU A 95 16.36 -9.19 -3.28
C GLU A 95 15.87 -8.31 -4.43
N CYS A 96 14.78 -8.72 -5.09
CA CYS A 96 14.22 -8.03 -6.25
C CYS A 96 12.71 -7.99 -6.16
N THR A 97 12.12 -6.86 -6.52
CA THR A 97 10.67 -6.72 -6.56
C THR A 97 10.11 -7.46 -7.77
N ALA A 98 8.98 -8.11 -7.59
CA ALA A 98 8.20 -8.76 -8.64
C ALA A 98 6.71 -8.50 -8.47
N ILE A 99 5.96 -8.69 -9.55
CA ILE A 99 4.50 -8.55 -9.59
C ILE A 99 3.87 -9.91 -9.73
N ILE A 100 2.85 -10.16 -8.92
CA ILE A 100 2.03 -11.35 -9.01
C ILE A 100 1.08 -11.19 -10.19
N ILE A 101 1.27 -12.01 -11.22
CA ILE A 101 0.42 -12.02 -12.43
C ILE A 101 -0.41 -13.31 -12.55
N GLY A 102 -0.31 -14.18 -11.55
CA GLY A 102 -1.12 -15.40 -11.42
C GLY A 102 -0.80 -16.17 -10.14
N ASN A 103 -1.56 -17.23 -9.89
CA ASN A 103 -1.50 -17.99 -8.63
C ASN A 103 -0.13 -18.58 -8.31
N ASN A 104 0.77 -18.74 -9.27
CA ASN A 104 2.08 -19.33 -9.07
C ASN A 104 3.13 -18.71 -10.00
N VAL A 105 2.82 -17.54 -10.55
CA VAL A 105 3.64 -16.88 -11.57
C VAL A 105 3.81 -15.42 -11.18
N LEU A 106 5.07 -15.01 -11.10
CA LEU A 106 5.48 -13.65 -10.88
C LEU A 106 6.24 -13.13 -12.09
N LEU A 107 6.24 -11.81 -12.24
CA LEU A 107 6.90 -11.11 -13.31
C LEU A 107 7.79 -10.01 -12.74
N GLY A 108 9.05 -9.98 -13.16
CA GLY A 108 10.03 -8.99 -12.73
C GLY A 108 11.10 -8.76 -13.80
N ASN A 109 12.11 -7.98 -13.43
CA ASN A 109 13.28 -7.77 -14.28
C ASN A 109 14.19 -8.99 -14.23
N SER A 110 14.90 -9.27 -15.32
CA SER A 110 15.86 -10.39 -15.31
C SER A 110 17.06 -10.06 -14.45
N LEU A 111 17.55 -11.06 -13.73
CA LEU A 111 18.85 -11.00 -13.07
C LEU A 111 19.87 -11.79 -13.87
N ASP A 112 21.10 -11.28 -13.89
CA ASP A 112 22.27 -11.97 -14.45
C ASP A 112 22.75 -13.04 -13.44
N ILE A 113 21.87 -14.00 -13.18
CA ILE A 113 22.15 -15.15 -12.34
C ILE A 113 21.97 -16.38 -13.24
N ASP A 114 23.10 -16.95 -13.67
CA ASP A 114 23.14 -18.08 -14.60
C ASP A 114 22.65 -19.39 -13.97
N THR A 115 22.61 -19.45 -12.65
CA THR A 115 22.12 -20.60 -11.89
C THR A 115 21.29 -20.15 -10.70
N LEU A 116 19.98 -20.39 -10.76
CA LEU A 116 19.13 -20.34 -9.57
C LEU A 116 19.62 -21.39 -8.58
N ALA A 117 20.05 -20.97 -7.40
CA ALA A 117 20.30 -21.90 -6.32
C ALA A 117 18.98 -22.51 -5.82
N ASP A 118 19.04 -23.74 -5.32
CA ASP A 118 17.91 -24.45 -4.70
C ASP A 118 17.28 -23.70 -3.50
N SER A 119 18.02 -22.75 -2.91
CA SER A 119 17.61 -21.88 -1.81
C SER A 119 16.78 -20.67 -2.23
N SER A 120 16.60 -20.41 -3.53
CA SER A 120 15.86 -19.23 -4.00
C SER A 120 14.38 -19.28 -3.62
N SER A 121 13.84 -18.18 -3.10
CA SER A 121 12.47 -18.10 -2.58
C SER A 121 11.80 -16.78 -2.91
N VAL A 122 10.48 -16.76 -2.83
CA VAL A 122 9.62 -15.59 -3.00
C VAL A 122 8.96 -15.31 -1.67
N GLN A 123 9.07 -14.07 -1.21
CA GLN A 123 8.39 -13.55 -0.04
C GLN A 123 7.23 -12.65 -0.48
N TYR A 124 6.03 -12.84 0.08
CA TYR A 124 4.88 -11.96 -0.18
C TYR A 124 4.14 -11.64 1.13
N HIS A 125 3.38 -10.54 1.12
CA HIS A 125 2.68 -10.04 2.30
C HIS A 125 1.27 -10.62 2.42
N LEU A 126 0.81 -10.88 3.65
CA LEU A 126 -0.57 -11.26 3.95
C LEU A 126 -1.07 -10.37 5.09
N THR A 127 -2.04 -9.50 4.81
CA THR A 127 -2.56 -8.52 5.78
C THR A 127 -3.50 -9.12 6.84
N SER A 128 -4.16 -10.26 6.58
CA SER A 128 -5.30 -10.74 7.40
C SER A 128 -4.96 -11.42 8.73
N ARG A 129 -3.69 -11.71 9.02
CA ARG A 129 -3.27 -12.31 10.30
C ARG A 129 -1.86 -11.85 10.66
N ALA A 130 -1.76 -10.84 11.52
CA ALA A 130 -0.53 -10.40 12.20
C ALA A 130 0.75 -10.51 11.33
N GLU A 131 0.90 -9.65 10.32
CA GLU A 131 2.15 -9.42 9.54
C GLU A 131 3.01 -10.67 9.21
N HIS A 132 2.40 -11.82 8.93
CA HIS A 132 3.18 -13.00 8.58
C HIS A 132 3.54 -12.96 7.10
N ARG A 133 4.79 -12.59 6.81
CA ARG A 133 5.37 -12.77 5.47
C ARG A 133 5.44 -14.26 5.16
N LYS A 134 4.84 -14.70 4.05
CA LYS A 134 4.94 -16.09 3.58
C LYS A 134 6.09 -16.24 2.62
N HIS A 135 6.78 -17.37 2.73
CA HIS A 135 7.88 -17.76 1.87
C HIS A 135 7.49 -18.95 1.02
N VAL A 136 7.68 -18.86 -0.29
CA VAL A 136 7.45 -19.96 -1.22
C VAL A 136 8.70 -20.17 -2.07
N ARG A 137 9.16 -21.41 -2.19
CA ARG A 137 10.36 -21.72 -2.98
C ARG A 137 10.10 -21.51 -4.47
N ILE A 138 11.12 -21.02 -5.16
CA ILE A 138 11.12 -20.91 -6.63
C ILE A 138 11.27 -22.31 -7.22
N LYS A 139 10.46 -22.61 -8.24
CA LYS A 139 10.54 -23.84 -9.04
C LYS A 139 11.44 -23.63 -10.24
N LYS A 140 11.24 -22.53 -10.97
CA LYS A 140 11.90 -22.21 -12.23
C LYS A 140 11.83 -20.71 -12.46
N SER A 141 12.85 -20.14 -13.09
CA SER A 141 12.75 -18.85 -13.76
C SER A 141 12.82 -19.03 -15.28
N VAL A 142 12.15 -18.15 -16.00
CA VAL A 142 12.14 -18.11 -17.46
C VAL A 142 12.49 -16.69 -17.88
N ARG A 143 13.73 -16.49 -18.36
CA ARG A 143 14.17 -15.20 -18.90
C ARG A 143 13.58 -14.98 -20.28
N TYR A 144 13.19 -13.73 -20.55
CA TYR A 144 12.87 -13.28 -21.90
C TYR A 144 14.16 -13.21 -22.72
N ILE A 145 14.15 -13.77 -23.91
CA ILE A 145 15.26 -13.69 -24.86
C ILE A 145 14.71 -13.00 -26.10
N GLY A 146 14.96 -11.70 -26.19
CA GLY A 146 14.57 -10.86 -27.33
C GLY A 146 15.47 -11.07 -28.54
N ASN A 147 15.07 -10.50 -29.67
CA ASN A 147 15.91 -10.39 -30.86
C ASN A 147 16.88 -9.20 -30.74
N SER A 148 17.67 -8.92 -31.78
CA SER A 148 18.63 -7.80 -31.78
C SER A 148 17.98 -6.42 -31.58
N GLU A 149 16.74 -6.23 -32.04
CA GLU A 149 15.97 -4.98 -31.86
C GLU A 149 15.48 -4.77 -30.42
N GLU A 150 15.44 -5.86 -29.64
CA GLU A 150 14.92 -5.95 -28.27
C GLU A 150 16.02 -6.35 -27.27
N ALA A 151 17.30 -6.24 -27.65
CA ALA A 151 18.43 -6.78 -26.89
C ALA A 151 18.57 -6.24 -25.44
N ASP A 152 17.93 -5.12 -25.11
CA ASP A 152 17.98 -4.52 -23.77
C ASP A 152 16.77 -4.89 -22.88
N ILE A 153 15.82 -5.65 -23.41
CA ILE A 153 14.61 -6.03 -22.68
C ILE A 153 14.95 -7.13 -21.67
N SER A 154 15.11 -6.69 -20.42
CA SER A 154 15.37 -7.54 -19.27
C SER A 154 14.07 -7.85 -18.54
N MET A 155 13.48 -9.01 -18.83
CA MET A 155 12.24 -9.48 -18.21
C MET A 155 12.36 -10.96 -17.83
N MET A 156 11.77 -11.36 -16.72
CA MET A 156 11.81 -12.72 -16.23
C MET A 156 10.49 -13.12 -15.58
N LEU A 157 10.01 -14.33 -15.90
CA LEU A 157 8.94 -14.98 -15.18
C LEU A 157 9.53 -15.88 -14.10
N VAL A 158 8.97 -15.80 -12.90
CA VAL A 158 9.32 -16.69 -11.78
C VAL A 158 8.12 -17.55 -11.45
N VAL A 159 8.33 -18.87 -11.52
CA VAL A 159 7.31 -19.87 -11.21
C VAL A 159 7.61 -20.45 -9.84
N THR A 160 6.64 -20.41 -8.95
CA THR A 160 6.77 -20.95 -7.59
C THR A 160 6.49 -22.45 -7.54
N LYS A 161 7.02 -23.17 -6.55
CA LYS A 161 6.75 -24.61 -6.33
C LYS A 161 5.32 -24.88 -5.85
N ARG A 162 4.68 -23.90 -5.22
CA ARG A 162 3.30 -23.97 -4.71
C ARG A 162 2.53 -22.74 -5.15
N ASN A 163 1.21 -22.86 -5.24
CA ASN A 163 0.35 -21.72 -5.44
C ASN A 163 0.49 -20.75 -4.26
N LEU A 164 0.56 -19.47 -4.58
CA LEU A 164 0.29 -18.35 -3.69
C LEU A 164 -1.16 -18.47 -3.22
N GLU A 165 -1.38 -18.25 -1.93
CA GLU A 165 -2.73 -18.24 -1.37
C GLU A 165 -3.38 -16.90 -1.72
N LEU A 166 -3.90 -16.83 -2.96
CA LEU A 166 -4.58 -15.64 -3.45
C LEU A 166 -5.88 -15.43 -2.66
N ASP A 167 -6.00 -14.23 -2.14
CA ASP A 167 -7.12 -13.70 -1.41
C ASP A 167 -7.13 -12.21 -1.74
N GLU A 168 -8.14 -11.72 -2.46
CA GLU A 168 -8.14 -10.36 -3.02
C GLU A 168 -7.83 -9.27 -1.99
N GLU A 169 -8.14 -9.53 -0.71
CA GLU A 169 -7.86 -8.62 0.40
C GLU A 169 -6.38 -8.56 0.81
N ASN A 170 -5.58 -9.59 0.50
CA ASN A 170 -4.23 -9.76 1.04
C ASN A 170 -3.17 -10.08 -0.03
N VAL A 171 -3.52 -10.86 -1.04
CA VAL A 171 -2.65 -11.29 -2.14
C VAL A 171 -3.49 -11.39 -3.41
N ALA A 172 -3.22 -10.53 -4.36
CA ALA A 172 -3.96 -10.45 -5.62
C ALA A 172 -3.01 -10.66 -6.81
N ALA A 173 -3.56 -11.17 -7.90
CA ALA A 173 -2.87 -11.17 -9.19
C ALA A 173 -3.38 -9.98 -10.02
N ILE A 174 -2.47 -9.24 -10.65
CA ILE A 174 -2.85 -8.20 -11.60
C ILE A 174 -2.95 -8.79 -13.01
N GLU A 175 -3.92 -8.31 -13.78
CA GLU A 175 -4.04 -8.67 -15.19
C GLU A 175 -2.97 -7.95 -16.03
N ILE A 176 -2.40 -8.65 -17.01
CA ILE A 176 -1.48 -8.03 -17.98
C ILE A 176 -2.27 -7.29 -19.06
N ALA A 177 -1.70 -6.20 -19.58
CA ALA A 177 -2.33 -5.33 -20.58
C ALA A 177 -3.03 -6.10 -21.71
N THR A 178 -4.30 -5.78 -21.92
CA THR A 178 -5.11 -6.40 -22.98
C THR A 178 -5.11 -5.62 -24.28
N LYS A 179 -4.72 -4.34 -24.22
CA LYS A 179 -4.66 -3.38 -25.34
C LYS A 179 -3.30 -2.67 -25.36
N SER A 180 -3.00 -2.04 -26.49
CA SER A 180 -1.76 -1.27 -26.65
C SER A 180 -1.73 -0.03 -25.74
N PHE A 181 -0.53 0.41 -25.39
CA PHE A 181 -0.33 1.55 -24.50
C PHE A 181 -1.05 2.82 -24.97
N ALA A 182 -1.03 3.09 -26.28
CA ALA A 182 -1.70 4.25 -26.86
C ALA A 182 -3.22 4.30 -26.59
N LEU A 183 -3.86 3.14 -26.42
CA LEU A 183 -5.29 3.03 -26.14
C LEU A 183 -5.60 3.02 -24.63
N ASN A 184 -4.60 2.74 -23.79
CA ASN A 184 -4.75 2.60 -22.33
C ASN A 184 -4.20 3.82 -21.54
N ALA A 185 -3.55 4.78 -22.19
CA ALA A 185 -2.83 5.90 -21.58
C ALA A 185 -3.72 7.06 -21.06
N VAL A 186 -4.77 6.77 -20.29
CA VAL A 186 -5.68 7.80 -19.72
C VAL A 186 -5.37 8.07 -18.25
N ASP A 187 -5.29 7.01 -17.45
CA ASP A 187 -4.94 7.08 -16.03
C ASP A 187 -3.87 6.04 -15.72
N CYS A 188 -2.65 6.52 -15.53
CA CYS A 188 -1.48 5.67 -15.35
C CYS A 188 -0.75 6.06 -14.07
N SER A 189 -0.38 5.05 -13.31
CA SER A 189 0.38 5.19 -12.07
C SER A 189 1.54 4.20 -12.08
N VAL A 190 2.67 4.62 -11.52
CA VAL A 190 3.80 3.72 -11.30
C VAL A 190 3.85 3.27 -9.85
N ILE A 191 4.24 2.02 -9.64
CA ILE A 191 4.52 1.50 -8.31
C ILE A 191 5.92 1.97 -7.89
N VAL A 192 5.98 2.81 -6.85
CA VAL A 192 7.23 3.22 -6.19
C VAL A 192 7.18 2.66 -4.78
N GLU A 193 8.11 1.77 -4.44
CA GLU A 193 8.10 1.02 -3.17
C GLU A 193 6.77 0.27 -2.99
N ASP A 194 5.88 0.76 -2.11
CA ASP A 194 4.58 0.20 -1.77
C ASP A 194 3.39 1.13 -2.15
N ARG A 195 3.61 2.10 -3.06
CA ARG A 195 2.63 3.15 -3.40
C ARG A 195 2.45 3.34 -4.89
N LEU A 196 1.27 3.80 -5.30
CA LEU A 196 0.98 4.24 -6.66
C LEU A 196 1.16 5.73 -6.74
N GLU A 197 1.99 6.15 -7.68
CA GLU A 197 2.25 7.54 -7.97
C GLU A 197 1.83 7.85 -9.40
N VAL A 198 0.98 8.85 -9.55
CA VAL A 198 0.43 9.24 -10.86
C VAL A 198 1.54 9.74 -11.76
N VAL A 199 1.58 9.22 -12.98
CA VAL A 199 2.55 9.60 -14.01
C VAL A 199 1.83 10.00 -15.29
N LYS A 200 2.55 10.73 -16.15
CA LYS A 200 2.01 11.14 -17.45
C LYS A 200 2.60 10.24 -18.55
N PRO A 201 1.77 9.43 -19.21
CA PRO A 201 2.14 8.74 -20.44
C PRO A 201 2.67 9.70 -21.49
N LEU A 202 3.64 9.25 -22.29
CA LEU A 202 4.11 9.98 -23.45
C LEU A 202 3.79 9.17 -24.71
N GLU A 203 3.13 9.82 -25.68
CA GLU A 203 2.83 9.21 -26.98
C GLU A 203 4.12 8.75 -27.68
N LEU A 204 4.03 7.60 -28.35
CA LEU A 204 5.18 6.94 -28.98
C LEU A 204 5.91 7.86 -29.99
N ASN A 205 5.17 8.61 -30.80
CA ASN A 205 5.76 9.51 -31.80
C ASN A 205 6.58 10.62 -31.13
N LYS A 206 6.01 11.28 -30.12
CA LYS A 206 6.72 12.28 -29.31
C LYS A 206 7.91 11.69 -28.56
N CYS A 207 7.82 10.42 -28.16
CA CYS A 207 8.96 9.75 -27.56
C CYS A 207 10.09 9.53 -28.56
N LYS A 208 9.79 9.04 -29.78
CA LYS A 208 10.79 8.83 -30.84
C LYS A 208 11.47 10.12 -31.29
N GLU A 209 10.75 11.25 -31.27
CA GLU A 209 11.34 12.58 -31.52
C GLU A 209 12.41 12.95 -30.49
N LYS A 210 12.19 12.59 -29.21
CA LYS A 210 13.13 12.87 -28.11
C LYS A 210 14.22 11.81 -27.95
N LEU A 211 13.89 10.56 -28.25
CA LEU A 211 14.76 9.39 -28.16
C LEU A 211 14.86 8.75 -29.55
N SER A 212 15.74 9.30 -30.38
CA SER A 212 15.92 8.86 -31.78
C SER A 212 16.35 7.40 -31.92
N LYS A 213 16.83 6.78 -30.84
CA LYS A 213 17.19 5.36 -30.75
C LYS A 213 16.28 4.57 -29.80
N LEU A 214 14.99 4.89 -29.78
CA LEU A 214 14.02 4.10 -29.00
C LEU A 214 13.90 2.70 -29.58
N LYS A 215 14.29 1.68 -28.79
CA LYS A 215 14.20 0.27 -29.16
C LYS A 215 12.74 -0.19 -29.22
N LYS A 216 12.50 -1.27 -29.99
CA LYS A 216 11.19 -1.91 -30.07
C LYS A 216 10.83 -2.53 -28.71
N GLY A 217 9.54 -2.63 -28.40
CA GLY A 217 9.06 -3.20 -27.14
C GLY A 217 9.21 -2.27 -25.94
N LEU A 218 9.53 -0.99 -26.17
CA LEU A 218 9.60 0.03 -25.13
C LEU A 218 8.49 1.08 -25.31
N LEU A 219 7.92 1.51 -24.18
CA LEU A 219 7.04 2.66 -24.06
C LEU A 219 7.70 3.77 -23.25
N CYS A 220 7.10 4.96 -23.25
CA CYS A 220 7.68 6.13 -22.61
C CYS A 220 6.72 6.87 -21.69
N LEU A 221 7.28 7.43 -20.63
CA LEU A 221 6.63 8.34 -19.70
C LEU A 221 7.33 9.71 -19.73
N HIS A 222 6.61 10.76 -19.39
CA HIS A 222 7.23 12.04 -19.09
C HIS A 222 8.20 11.90 -17.90
N TYR A 223 9.30 12.65 -17.94
CA TYR A 223 10.24 12.73 -16.84
C TYR A 223 9.54 13.15 -15.54
N SER A 224 9.70 12.35 -14.50
CA SER A 224 9.33 12.68 -13.13
C SER A 224 10.14 11.81 -12.18
N HIS A 225 10.30 12.27 -10.93
CA HIS A 225 10.97 11.47 -9.89
C HIS A 225 10.33 10.09 -9.73
N PHE A 226 9.00 10.01 -9.80
CA PHE A 226 8.25 8.76 -9.70
C PHE A 226 8.47 7.84 -10.90
N ALA A 227 8.43 8.36 -12.12
CA ALA A 227 8.72 7.55 -13.32
C ALA A 227 10.16 7.03 -13.33
N VAL A 228 11.12 7.75 -12.74
CA VAL A 228 12.50 7.27 -12.63
C VAL A 228 12.60 6.10 -11.64
N ASN A 229 11.96 6.22 -10.48
CA ASN A 229 12.07 5.24 -9.40
C ASN A 229 11.01 4.13 -9.43
N GLY A 230 10.02 4.24 -10.31
CA GLY A 230 8.89 3.32 -10.40
C GLY A 230 9.31 1.98 -10.97
N PHE A 231 8.90 0.90 -10.31
CA PHE A 231 9.19 -0.48 -10.69
C PHE A 231 8.27 -0.99 -11.81
N ALA A 232 6.99 -0.65 -11.77
CA ALA A 232 6.01 -1.10 -12.75
C ALA A 232 4.96 -0.02 -13.02
N LEU A 233 4.37 -0.07 -14.20
CA LEU A 233 3.37 0.87 -14.68
C LEU A 233 2.02 0.16 -14.77
N ILE A 234 1.05 0.68 -14.02
CA ILE A 234 -0.35 0.25 -14.06
C ILE A 234 -1.16 1.32 -14.77
N CYS A 235 -2.02 0.93 -15.70
CA CYS A 235 -3.04 1.82 -16.26
C CYS A 235 -4.36 1.06 -16.34
N ASN A 236 -5.47 1.69 -15.93
CA ASN A 236 -6.80 1.06 -15.91
C ASN A 236 -6.80 -0.32 -15.22
N ASP A 237 -6.13 -0.44 -14.08
CA ASP A 237 -5.98 -1.68 -13.31
C ASP A 237 -5.24 -2.84 -14.02
N GLU A 238 -4.65 -2.60 -15.21
CA GLU A 238 -3.82 -3.57 -15.92
C GLU A 238 -2.32 -3.24 -15.77
N LEU A 239 -1.47 -4.27 -15.71
CA LEU A 239 -0.02 -4.15 -15.80
C LEU A 239 0.38 -3.84 -17.25
N VAL A 240 0.82 -2.61 -17.48
CA VAL A 240 1.12 -2.06 -18.82
C VAL A 240 2.62 -1.97 -19.07
N GLY A 241 3.43 -1.76 -18.03
CA GLY A 241 4.87 -1.65 -18.22
C GLY A 241 5.70 -2.14 -17.04
N LEU A 242 6.94 -2.50 -17.32
CA LEU A 242 7.97 -2.80 -16.31
C LEU A 242 9.16 -1.88 -16.49
N ASN A 243 9.82 -1.57 -15.39
CA ASN A 243 10.98 -0.68 -15.40
C ASN A 243 12.11 -1.25 -16.25
N HIS A 244 12.55 -0.50 -17.26
CA HIS A 244 13.68 -0.87 -18.09
C HIS A 244 15.01 -0.68 -17.34
N SER A 245 15.64 -1.79 -16.93
CA SER A 245 16.81 -1.80 -16.03
C SER A 245 18.05 -1.08 -16.57
N THR A 246 18.22 -1.04 -17.90
CA THR A 246 19.38 -0.40 -18.56
C THR A 246 19.17 1.08 -18.88
N LYS A 247 18.10 1.70 -18.36
CA LYS A 247 17.79 3.10 -18.66
C LYS A 247 18.87 4.06 -18.15
N THR A 248 19.51 4.79 -19.06
CA THR A 248 20.30 5.97 -18.70
C THR A 248 19.36 7.11 -18.37
N VAL A 249 19.29 7.49 -17.09
CA VAL A 249 18.39 8.55 -16.64
C VAL A 249 19.02 9.89 -16.94
N VAL A 250 18.57 10.53 -18.02
CA VAL A 250 18.94 11.91 -18.36
C VAL A 250 17.82 12.83 -17.85
N PRO A 251 18.12 13.83 -16.98
CA PRO A 251 17.11 14.76 -16.51
C PRO A 251 16.34 15.40 -17.67
N ASN A 252 15.01 15.50 -17.51
CA ASN A 252 14.07 16.05 -18.51
C ASN A 252 13.86 15.22 -19.79
N ASN A 253 14.57 14.10 -19.97
CA ASN A 253 14.28 13.16 -21.05
C ASN A 253 13.18 12.17 -20.65
N PRO A 254 12.43 11.62 -21.63
CA PRO A 254 11.43 10.60 -21.34
C PRO A 254 12.05 9.39 -20.64
N VAL A 255 11.28 8.78 -19.74
CA VAL A 255 11.68 7.56 -19.05
C VAL A 255 11.08 6.37 -19.79
N THR A 256 11.89 5.35 -20.08
CA THR A 256 11.46 4.15 -20.81
C THR A 256 11.05 3.02 -19.88
N TYR A 257 10.03 2.28 -20.30
CA TYR A 257 9.53 1.06 -19.66
C TYR A 257 9.34 -0.01 -20.74
N ILE A 258 9.44 -1.28 -20.37
CA ILE A 258 9.14 -2.42 -21.23
C ILE A 258 7.63 -2.45 -21.46
N ASP A 259 7.18 -2.52 -22.71
CA ASP A 259 5.76 -2.58 -23.09
C ASP A 259 5.22 -4.01 -22.96
N ILE A 260 4.40 -4.24 -21.94
CA ILE A 260 3.86 -5.58 -21.63
C ILE A 260 2.93 -6.09 -22.71
N TYR A 261 2.25 -5.20 -23.44
CA TYR A 261 1.35 -5.59 -24.51
C TYR A 261 2.12 -6.19 -25.69
N GLU A 262 3.26 -5.60 -26.07
CA GLU A 262 4.12 -6.11 -27.16
C GLU A 262 4.66 -7.52 -26.84
N HIS A 263 4.93 -7.81 -25.56
CA HIS A 263 5.42 -9.13 -25.12
C HIS A 263 4.31 -10.08 -24.62
N ARG A 264 3.04 -9.71 -24.79
CA ARG A 264 1.89 -10.48 -24.27
C ARG A 264 1.83 -11.92 -24.79
N ARG A 265 2.22 -12.14 -26.05
CA ARG A 265 2.23 -13.50 -26.64
C ARG A 265 3.19 -14.41 -25.87
N TRP A 266 4.41 -13.95 -25.64
CA TRP A 266 5.42 -14.68 -24.88
C TRP A 266 4.95 -14.91 -23.43
N LEU A 267 4.41 -13.87 -22.78
CA LEU A 267 3.87 -13.99 -21.41
C LEU A 267 2.79 -15.06 -21.33
N LYS A 268 1.76 -14.98 -22.19
CA LYS A 268 0.65 -15.94 -22.20
C LYS A 268 1.11 -17.37 -22.44
N GLN A 269 2.02 -17.58 -23.40
CA GLN A 269 2.52 -18.91 -23.72
C GLN A 269 3.22 -19.55 -22.50
N ASN A 270 4.11 -18.81 -21.84
CA ASN A 270 4.84 -19.32 -20.69
C ASN A 270 3.95 -19.47 -19.43
N ILE A 271 3.00 -18.56 -19.22
CA ILE A 271 2.01 -18.69 -18.14
C ILE A 271 1.17 -19.95 -18.33
N GLU A 272 0.68 -20.21 -19.55
CA GLU A 272 -0.19 -21.36 -19.81
C GLU A 272 0.56 -22.69 -19.74
N GLU A 273 1.77 -22.76 -20.29
CA GLU A 273 2.64 -23.94 -20.16
C GLU A 273 2.81 -24.34 -18.69
N HIS A 274 3.04 -23.36 -17.82
CA HIS A 274 3.24 -23.60 -16.39
C HIS A 274 1.95 -23.83 -15.61
N ARG A 275 0.81 -23.29 -16.06
CA ARG A 275 -0.52 -23.64 -15.50
C ARG A 275 -0.89 -25.09 -15.79
N LEU A 276 -0.62 -25.58 -17.01
CA LEU A 276 -0.95 -26.94 -17.40
C LEU A 276 -0.12 -27.99 -16.65
N ILE A 277 1.17 -27.69 -16.40
CA ILE A 277 2.05 -28.58 -15.61
C ILE A 277 1.52 -28.73 -14.18
N PHE A 278 0.98 -27.68 -13.55
CA PHE A 278 0.40 -27.79 -12.21
C PHE A 278 -0.92 -28.56 -12.19
N LYS A 279 -1.74 -28.46 -13.23
CA LYS A 279 -2.98 -29.26 -13.35
C LYS A 279 -2.70 -30.75 -13.58
N SER A 280 -1.61 -31.10 -14.27
CA SER A 280 -1.24 -32.50 -14.51
C SER A 280 -0.55 -33.15 -13.31
N THR A 281 0.29 -32.41 -12.56
CA THR A 281 0.92 -32.95 -11.34
C THR A 281 0.03 -32.95 -10.09
N SER A 282 -1.03 -32.12 -10.06
CA SER A 282 -2.00 -32.12 -8.96
C SER A 282 -3.04 -33.24 -9.02
N LYS A 283 -3.13 -33.99 -10.13
CA LYS A 283 -4.00 -35.17 -10.25
C LYS A 283 -3.57 -36.37 -9.37
N GLY A 284 -2.47 -36.29 -8.64
CA GLY A 284 -1.99 -37.32 -7.72
C GLY A 284 -2.32 -37.11 -6.24
N PHE A 285 -2.92 -35.97 -5.85
CA PHE A 285 -3.39 -35.76 -4.49
C PHE A 285 -4.91 -35.60 -4.51
N PRO A 286 -5.69 -36.62 -4.08
CA PRO A 286 -7.09 -36.41 -3.83
C PRO A 286 -7.20 -35.47 -2.61
N HIS A 287 -7.43 -34.20 -2.86
CA HIS A 287 -8.09 -33.33 -1.89
C HIS A 287 -9.58 -33.68 -1.87
N GLU A 288 -9.91 -34.90 -1.48
CA GLU A 288 -11.16 -35.07 -0.75
C GLU A 288 -10.93 -34.36 0.59
N ALA A 289 -11.68 -33.31 0.84
CA ALA A 289 -11.74 -32.70 2.15
C ALA A 289 -12.18 -33.81 3.12
N ASN A 290 -11.25 -34.36 3.89
CA ASN A 290 -11.56 -35.39 4.88
C ASN A 290 -12.38 -34.71 6.00
N PRO A 291 -13.72 -34.91 6.07
CA PRO A 291 -14.56 -34.17 7.03
C PRO A 291 -14.42 -34.73 8.44
N LYS A 292 -13.59 -35.75 8.65
CA LYS A 292 -13.55 -36.55 9.89
C LYS A 292 -12.31 -36.31 10.77
N MET A 293 -11.39 -35.42 10.41
CA MET A 293 -10.25 -35.04 11.27
C MET A 293 -10.49 -33.76 12.09
N ALA A 294 -11.75 -33.39 12.31
CA ALA A 294 -12.16 -32.31 13.21
C ALA A 294 -13.06 -32.83 14.35
N VAL A 295 -12.68 -33.94 14.98
CA VAL A 295 -13.15 -34.31 16.33
C VAL A 295 -11.96 -34.93 17.04
N GLY A 296 -11.30 -34.13 17.89
CA GLY A 296 -10.27 -34.64 18.78
C GLY A 296 -10.90 -35.57 19.81
N GLU A 297 -10.27 -36.72 20.02
CA GLU A 297 -10.47 -37.51 21.23
C GLU A 297 -10.04 -36.69 22.45
N SER A 298 -10.94 -36.70 23.43
CA SER A 298 -10.88 -36.05 24.72
C SER A 298 -9.81 -36.62 25.63
N ILE A 299 -9.02 -35.75 26.25
CA ILE A 299 -8.54 -35.95 27.62
C ILE A 299 -9.07 -34.79 28.46
N ASP A 300 -9.76 -35.18 29.52
CA ASP A 300 -10.57 -34.37 30.42
C ASP A 300 -9.78 -33.41 31.34
N GLN A 301 -10.51 -32.34 31.69
CA GLN A 301 -10.49 -31.55 32.95
C GLN A 301 -9.29 -30.59 33.18
N GLU A 302 -9.45 -29.34 33.62
CA GLU A 302 -10.53 -28.72 34.40
C GLU A 302 -10.47 -27.18 34.33
N LEU A 303 -11.66 -26.54 34.38
CA LEU A 303 -11.95 -25.18 34.90
C LEU A 303 -11.35 -23.93 34.19
N LEU A 304 -12.16 -23.28 33.34
CA LEU A 304 -12.87 -22.04 33.71
C LEU A 304 -13.77 -21.53 32.58
N SER A 305 -14.98 -21.19 32.99
CA SER A 305 -16.12 -20.64 32.24
C SER A 305 -15.85 -19.38 31.42
N SER A 306 -16.40 -19.27 30.21
CA SER A 306 -17.57 -18.40 29.97
C SER A 306 -18.00 -18.45 28.50
N SER A 307 -19.32 -18.46 28.32
CA SER A 307 -20.03 -18.43 27.04
C SER A 307 -19.73 -17.15 26.24
N CYS A 308 -19.52 -17.25 24.93
CA CYS A 308 -19.92 -16.16 24.05
C CYS A 308 -20.33 -16.65 22.66
N VAL A 309 -21.47 -16.10 22.25
CA VAL A 309 -22.28 -16.40 21.08
C VAL A 309 -21.55 -16.04 19.79
N LYS A 310 -21.68 -16.91 18.77
CA LYS A 310 -21.25 -16.66 17.39
C LYS A 310 -21.91 -15.38 16.86
N ALA A 311 -21.11 -14.37 16.53
CA ALA A 311 -21.56 -13.18 15.80
C ALA A 311 -20.91 -13.12 14.42
N LYS A 312 -21.75 -12.95 13.39
CA LYS A 312 -21.37 -12.73 11.99
C LYS A 312 -20.67 -11.37 11.81
N PRO A 313 -19.58 -11.25 11.05
CA PRO A 313 -18.89 -9.99 10.84
C PRO A 313 -19.52 -9.23 9.66
N LEU A 314 -20.62 -8.51 9.91
CA LEU A 314 -21.19 -7.58 8.92
C LEU A 314 -21.82 -6.33 9.55
N MET A 315 -21.60 -6.11 10.85
CA MET A 315 -22.23 -5.02 11.62
C MET A 315 -21.26 -4.01 12.24
N ALA A 316 -19.94 -4.25 12.21
CA ALA A 316 -18.96 -3.35 12.83
C ALA A 316 -18.91 -1.97 12.16
N TRP A 317 -18.96 -1.94 10.82
CA TRP A 317 -18.96 -0.68 10.07
C TRP A 317 -20.26 0.12 10.22
N ARG A 318 -21.42 -0.55 10.28
CA ARG A 318 -22.69 0.13 10.54
C ARG A 318 -22.70 0.77 11.93
N ARG A 319 -22.16 0.11 12.95
CA ARG A 319 -22.13 0.64 14.32
C ARG A 319 -21.22 1.88 14.42
N ILE A 320 -20.03 1.84 13.83
CA ILE A 320 -19.10 3.00 13.79
C ILE A 320 -19.71 4.18 13.01
N LEU A 321 -20.34 3.93 11.86
CA LEU A 321 -20.99 4.98 11.06
C LEU A 321 -22.19 5.59 11.81
N THR A 322 -22.98 4.77 12.50
CA THR A 322 -24.17 5.24 13.25
C THR A 322 -23.77 6.06 14.48
N GLU A 323 -22.73 5.64 15.20
CA GLU A 323 -22.21 6.32 16.39
C GLU A 323 -21.55 7.67 16.04
N TYR A 324 -20.91 7.74 14.86
CA TYR A 324 -20.36 8.99 14.34
C TYR A 324 -21.46 9.98 13.88
N LEU A 325 -22.50 9.49 13.20
CA LEU A 325 -23.64 10.31 12.78
C LEU A 325 -24.48 10.81 13.98
N SER A 326 -24.63 10.00 15.03
CA SER A 326 -25.31 10.45 16.26
C SER A 326 -24.52 11.52 17.01
N ASN A 327 -23.18 11.46 17.01
CA ASN A 327 -22.34 12.48 17.62
C ASN A 327 -22.38 13.81 16.84
N LEU A 328 -22.49 13.77 15.51
CA LEU A 328 -22.69 14.97 14.68
C LEU A 328 -24.07 15.61 14.90
N ALA A 329 -25.11 14.79 15.06
CA ALA A 329 -26.46 15.28 15.37
C ALA A 329 -26.55 15.91 16.77
N GLY A 330 -25.84 15.35 17.76
CA GLY A 330 -25.76 15.91 19.11
C GLY A 330 -25.10 17.29 19.18
N ILE A 331 -24.07 17.54 18.36
CA ILE A 331 -23.38 18.84 18.30
C ILE A 331 -24.26 19.91 17.63
N ALA A 332 -25.14 19.52 16.70
CA ALA A 332 -26.10 20.44 16.09
C ALA A 332 -27.23 20.88 17.04
N ALA A 333 -27.65 20.00 17.97
CA ALA A 333 -28.71 20.30 18.92
C ALA A 333 -28.29 21.27 20.05
N VAL A 334 -27.01 21.27 20.44
CA VAL A 334 -26.50 22.15 21.51
C VAL A 334 -26.39 23.62 21.08
N ASN A 335 -26.30 23.90 19.78
CA ASN A 335 -26.19 25.27 19.25
C ASN A 335 -27.53 25.93 18.91
N GLY A 336 -28.67 25.26 19.14
CA GLY A 336 -30.00 25.76 18.81
C GLY A 336 -30.71 26.57 19.90
N SER A 337 -30.13 26.70 21.11
CA SER A 337 -30.85 27.25 22.27
C SER A 337 -30.13 28.39 22.97
N TYR A 338 -29.68 29.41 22.23
CA TYR A 338 -29.36 30.71 22.80
C TYR A 338 -29.71 31.81 21.80
N ASN A 339 -30.97 32.27 21.84
CA ASN A 339 -31.37 33.61 21.40
C ASN A 339 -32.77 33.94 21.94
N LYS A 340 -32.83 34.49 23.15
CA LYS A 340 -33.89 35.44 23.56
C LYS A 340 -33.49 36.16 24.85
N MET A 341 -33.59 37.49 24.81
CA MET A 341 -33.33 38.50 25.87
C MET A 341 -31.84 38.71 26.19
N GLY A 342 -31.26 39.91 26.24
CA GLY A 342 -31.80 41.26 26.32
C GLY A 342 -31.00 42.04 27.39
N SER A 343 -30.44 43.19 27.00
CA SER A 343 -30.00 44.30 27.86
C SER A 343 -28.65 44.25 28.60
N GLN A 344 -27.93 45.36 28.39
CA GLN A 344 -26.81 46.02 29.09
C GLN A 344 -26.32 45.46 30.44
N ARG A 345 -24.99 45.24 30.54
CA ARG A 345 -24.01 46.01 31.35
C ARG A 345 -22.70 45.21 31.49
N THR A 346 -21.56 45.88 31.35
CA THR A 346 -20.24 45.41 31.81
C THR A 346 -20.28 45.23 33.33
N PRO A 347 -19.54 44.27 33.94
CA PRO A 347 -18.15 44.55 34.34
C PRO A 347 -17.20 43.34 34.54
N LYS A 348 -15.91 43.70 34.68
CA LYS A 348 -14.82 43.13 35.52
C LYS A 348 -14.48 41.63 35.44
N GLN A 349 -13.24 41.40 35.00
CA GLN A 349 -12.46 40.19 35.26
C GLN A 349 -12.25 39.98 36.77
N VAL A 350 -12.52 38.77 37.24
CA VAL A 350 -12.06 38.25 38.53
C VAL A 350 -11.53 36.84 38.28
N PHE A 351 -10.25 36.62 38.59
CA PHE A 351 -9.65 35.30 38.71
C PHE A 351 -10.12 34.67 40.02
N VAL A 352 -10.60 33.42 39.95
CA VAL A 352 -10.76 32.57 41.14
C VAL A 352 -10.19 31.19 40.81
N CYS A 353 -9.04 30.89 41.42
CA CYS A 353 -8.59 29.53 41.68
C CYS A 353 -9.43 28.96 42.82
N LEU A 354 -10.01 27.77 42.66
CA LEU A 354 -10.41 26.94 43.79
C LEU A 354 -10.16 25.47 43.48
N SER A 355 -9.13 24.96 44.16
CA SER A 355 -9.02 23.58 44.65
C SER A 355 -10.18 23.26 45.61
N SER A 356 -10.55 21.98 45.72
CA SER A 356 -10.64 21.26 47.01
C SER A 356 -11.50 19.99 46.95
N ALA A 357 -10.84 18.89 47.32
CA ALA A 357 -11.23 17.86 48.28
C ALA A 357 -12.66 17.26 48.32
N ARG A 358 -12.65 15.92 48.23
CA ARG A 358 -13.23 14.94 49.18
C ARG A 358 -14.31 15.45 50.14
N ARG A 359 -15.46 14.78 50.10
CA ARG A 359 -16.17 14.33 51.33
C ARG A 359 -16.70 12.92 51.19
N ARG A 360 -16.31 12.10 52.17
CA ARG A 360 -17.00 10.88 52.63
C ARG A 360 -18.40 11.23 53.15
N LYS A 361 -19.32 10.27 53.02
CA LYS A 361 -20.19 9.69 54.08
C LYS A 361 -21.10 8.65 53.37
N GLY A 362 -21.46 7.51 53.96
CA GLY A 362 -21.34 7.08 55.35
C GLY A 362 -20.95 5.62 55.49
#